data_AF-A0A382F823-F1
#
_entry.id   AF-A0A382F823-F1
#
_cell.length_a   1.000
_cell.length_b   1.000
_cell.length_c   1.000
_cell.angle_alpha   90.00
_cell.angle_beta   90.00
_cell.angle_gamma   90.00
#
_symmetry.space_group_name_H-M   'P 1'
#
loop_
_entity.id
_entity.type
_entity.pdbx_description
1 polymer ?
#
loop_
_entity_poly.entity_id
_entity_poly.type
_entity_poly.pdbx_seq_one_letter_code
_entity_poly.pdbx_strand_id
1 'polypeptide(L)'
;MLDWESLFKRYIWDDRTTPYLVPASRLNRQQADYEILAYTIFLGILFGVVSITALSSAGPHGHSPNMALYAFTVTCTTVLFGYTKNYPAALYLSASPLAGIAYLVFYGLGSERHLIDTLLIGGALLLLLWYSIRIIRIARIYPTLPEGGNDSTPRRRLFKR
;
A
#
# COMPACT_ATOMS: atom_id res chain seq x y z
N MET A 1 5.90 -32.31 -8.89
CA MET A 1 6.03 -30.88 -9.29
C MET A 1 5.10 -30.07 -8.39
N LEU A 2 5.57 -28.93 -7.88
CA LEU A 2 4.77 -28.03 -7.07
C LEU A 2 3.68 -27.40 -7.97
N ASP A 3 2.42 -27.59 -7.63
CA ASP A 3 1.30 -27.08 -8.42
C ASP A 3 1.08 -25.58 -8.13
N TRP A 4 1.90 -24.75 -8.78
CA TRP A 4 1.98 -23.30 -8.54
C TRP A 4 0.65 -22.58 -8.77
N GLU A 5 -0.13 -23.01 -9.76
CA GLU A 5 -1.41 -22.38 -10.09
C GLU A 5 -2.44 -22.58 -8.97
N SER A 6 -2.53 -23.78 -8.42
CA SER A 6 -3.46 -24.05 -7.32
C SER A 6 -3.04 -23.37 -6.03
N LEU A 7 -1.73 -23.26 -5.75
CA LEU A 7 -1.20 -22.50 -4.61
C LEU A 7 -1.50 -21.00 -4.75
N PHE A 8 -1.29 -20.42 -5.92
CA PHE A 8 -1.54 -19.01 -6.18
C PHE A 8 -3.02 -18.65 -6.08
N LYS A 9 -3.90 -19.41 -6.75
CA LYS A 9 -5.36 -19.23 -6.64
C LYS A 9 -5.81 -19.34 -5.18
N ARG A 10 -5.28 -20.32 -4.45
CA ARG A 10 -5.65 -20.56 -3.06
C ARG A 10 -5.16 -19.47 -2.11
N TYR A 11 -4.03 -18.83 -2.40
CA TYR A 11 -3.52 -17.70 -1.61
C TYR A 11 -4.27 -16.40 -1.89
N ILE A 12 -4.60 -16.10 -3.15
CA ILE A 12 -5.32 -14.87 -3.52
C ILE A 12 -6.78 -14.91 -3.06
N TRP A 13 -7.41 -16.08 -3.10
CA TRP A 13 -8.80 -16.26 -2.66
C TRP A 13 -8.94 -16.63 -1.18
N ASP A 14 -7.87 -16.51 -0.37
CA ASP A 14 -7.95 -16.75 1.08
C ASP A 14 -8.32 -15.46 1.80
N ASP A 15 -9.62 -15.27 2.02
CA ASP A 15 -10.15 -14.11 2.74
C ASP A 15 -9.50 -13.90 4.12
N ARG A 16 -8.91 -14.93 4.77
CA ARG A 16 -8.22 -14.74 6.05
C ARG A 16 -6.91 -13.95 5.90
N THR A 17 -6.18 -14.20 4.81
CA THR A 17 -4.80 -13.71 4.63
C THR A 17 -4.73 -12.57 3.62
N THR A 18 -5.66 -12.52 2.66
CA THR A 18 -5.71 -11.57 1.55
C THR A 18 -7.14 -11.01 1.36
N PRO A 19 -7.71 -10.31 2.36
CA PRO A 19 -9.11 -9.86 2.37
C PRO A 19 -9.43 -8.71 1.40
N TYR A 20 -8.70 -8.57 0.28
CA TYR A 20 -8.82 -7.44 -0.66
C TYR A 20 -10.18 -7.35 -1.34
N LEU A 21 -10.96 -8.43 -1.37
CA LEU A 21 -12.31 -8.44 -1.96
C LEU A 21 -13.43 -8.31 -0.91
N VAL A 22 -13.09 -8.38 0.37
CA VAL A 22 -14.05 -8.23 1.47
C VAL A 22 -14.35 -6.73 1.68
N PRO A 23 -15.63 -6.32 1.77
CA PRO A 23 -15.98 -4.95 2.09
C PRO A 23 -15.41 -4.53 3.45
N ALA A 24 -14.88 -3.32 3.56
CA ALA A 24 -14.26 -2.83 4.79
C ALA A 24 -15.17 -2.99 6.03
N SER A 25 -16.48 -2.81 5.88
CA SER A 25 -17.46 -2.95 6.98
C SER A 25 -17.64 -4.37 7.52
N ARG A 26 -17.18 -5.39 6.80
CA ARG A 26 -17.28 -6.80 7.18
C ARG A 26 -15.92 -7.41 7.55
N LEU A 27 -14.88 -6.59 7.63
CA LEU A 27 -13.55 -7.06 7.99
C LEU A 27 -13.49 -7.48 9.45
N ASN A 28 -12.67 -8.48 9.68
CA ASN A 28 -12.22 -8.86 11.00
C ASN A 28 -10.96 -8.07 11.38
N ARG A 29 -10.64 -7.95 12.67
CA ARG A 29 -9.44 -7.20 13.09
C ARG A 29 -8.14 -7.81 12.55
N GLN A 30 -8.02 -9.14 12.55
CA GLN A 30 -6.87 -9.84 11.96
C GLN A 30 -6.73 -9.58 10.45
N GLN A 31 -7.86 -9.58 9.72
CA GLN A 31 -7.88 -9.28 8.29
C GLN A 31 -7.44 -7.84 8.01
N ALA A 32 -7.94 -6.89 8.80
CA ALA A 32 -7.51 -5.50 8.73
C ALA A 32 -6.01 -5.34 9.05
N ASP A 33 -5.48 -6.08 10.02
CA ASP A 33 -4.05 -6.07 10.36
C ASP A 33 -3.18 -6.52 9.18
N TYR A 34 -3.55 -7.61 8.51
CA TYR A 34 -2.82 -8.09 7.33
C TYR A 34 -2.89 -7.09 6.17
N GLU A 35 -4.06 -6.49 5.93
CA GLU A 35 -4.23 -5.53 4.84
C GLU A 35 -3.43 -4.23 5.10
N ILE A 36 -3.47 -3.71 6.33
CA ILE A 36 -2.69 -2.55 6.75
C ILE A 36 -1.19 -2.86 6.64
N LEU A 37 -0.75 -4.04 7.08
CA LEU A 37 0.65 -4.45 7.01
C LEU A 37 1.16 -4.57 5.57
N ALA A 38 0.37 -5.17 4.67
CA ALA A 38 0.71 -5.25 3.27
C ALA A 38 0.86 -3.85 2.65
N TYR A 39 -0.06 -2.94 2.95
CA TYR A 39 -0.03 -1.56 2.48
C TYR A 39 1.18 -0.79 2.99
N THR A 40 1.49 -0.88 4.29
CA THR A 40 2.60 -0.13 4.89
C THR A 40 3.96 -0.63 4.41
N ILE A 41 4.13 -1.94 4.23
CA ILE A 41 5.35 -2.50 3.65
C ILE A 41 5.52 -2.02 2.20
N PHE A 42 4.47 -2.13 1.38
CA PHE A 42 4.51 -1.72 -0.01
C PHE A 42 4.87 -0.23 -0.15
N LEU A 43 4.15 0.64 0.57
CA LEU A 43 4.37 2.08 0.51
C LEU A 43 5.71 2.48 1.13
N GLY A 44 6.11 1.82 2.22
CA GLY A 44 7.37 2.08 2.93
C GLY A 44 8.59 1.74 2.07
N ILE A 45 8.56 0.62 1.35
CA ILE A 45 9.62 0.26 0.39
C ILE A 45 9.66 1.26 -0.76
N LEU A 46 8.51 1.58 -1.36
CA LEU A 46 8.43 2.49 -2.49
C LEU A 46 9.02 3.87 -2.13
N PHE A 47 8.55 4.48 -1.04
CA PHE A 47 9.05 5.79 -0.59
C PHE A 47 10.45 5.73 0.02
N GLY A 48 10.86 4.60 0.59
CA GLY A 48 12.25 4.39 1.02
C GLY A 48 13.23 4.46 -0.14
N VAL A 49 12.90 3.81 -1.26
CA VAL A 49 13.69 3.90 -2.51
C VAL A 49 13.68 5.32 -3.05
N VAL A 50 12.52 6.00 -3.06
CA VAL A 50 12.42 7.41 -3.48
C VAL A 50 13.30 8.32 -2.61
N SER A 51 13.31 8.12 -1.30
CA SER A 51 14.13 8.91 -0.38
C SER A 51 15.63 8.76 -0.66
N ILE A 52 16.11 7.53 -0.90
CA ILE A 52 17.52 7.26 -1.21
C ILE A 52 17.89 7.83 -2.58
N THR A 53 17.04 7.63 -3.58
CA THR A 53 17.28 8.10 -4.95
C THR A 53 17.25 9.62 -5.07
N ALA A 54 16.39 10.31 -4.32
CA ALA A 54 16.36 11.77 -4.26
C ALA A 54 17.62 12.39 -3.63
N LEU A 55 18.26 11.66 -2.70
CA LEU A 55 19.52 12.08 -2.08
C LEU A 55 20.75 11.73 -2.94
N SER A 56 20.62 10.71 -3.79
CA SER A 56 21.64 10.29 -4.75
C SER A 56 21.63 11.17 -6.01
N SER A 57 22.74 11.14 -6.77
CA SER A 57 22.83 11.71 -8.12
C SER A 57 22.24 10.79 -9.20
N ALA A 58 21.76 9.60 -8.83
CA ALA A 58 21.30 8.57 -9.77
C ALA A 58 19.97 8.86 -10.47
N GLY A 59 19.25 9.92 -10.10
CA GLY A 59 17.92 10.24 -10.62
C GLY A 59 17.81 11.59 -11.32
N PRO A 60 16.76 11.81 -12.15
CA PRO A 60 16.56 13.08 -12.87
C PRO A 60 16.40 14.30 -11.95
N HIS A 61 16.04 14.06 -10.69
CA HIS A 61 15.87 15.08 -9.63
C HIS A 61 16.78 14.78 -8.44
N GLY A 62 17.97 14.22 -8.70
CA GLY A 62 18.98 13.98 -7.67
C GLY A 62 19.39 15.27 -6.97
N HIS A 63 19.85 15.16 -5.71
CA HIS A 63 20.12 16.31 -4.83
C HIS A 63 18.91 17.22 -4.59
N SER A 64 17.74 16.64 -4.33
CA SER A 64 16.53 17.38 -3.93
C SER A 64 16.19 17.15 -2.45
N PRO A 65 16.76 17.94 -1.50
CA PRO A 65 16.59 17.72 -0.06
C PRO A 65 15.12 17.69 0.38
N ASN A 66 14.27 18.55 -0.22
CA ASN A 66 12.85 18.63 0.12
C ASN A 66 12.10 17.34 -0.24
N MET A 67 12.40 16.74 -1.40
CA MET A 67 11.78 15.50 -1.85
C MET A 67 12.24 14.31 -1.01
N ALA A 68 13.53 14.27 -0.67
CA ALA A 68 14.10 13.25 0.21
C ALA A 68 13.48 13.33 1.62
N LEU A 69 13.36 14.53 2.20
CA LEU A 69 12.74 14.74 3.51
C LEU A 69 11.28 14.31 3.52
N TYR A 70 10.50 14.69 2.50
CA TYR A 70 9.10 14.28 2.40
C TYR A 70 8.96 12.76 2.24
N ALA A 71 9.77 12.13 1.38
CA ALA A 71 9.75 10.69 1.21
C ALA A 71 10.12 9.96 2.51
N PHE A 72 11.10 10.49 3.25
CA PHE A 72 11.49 9.97 4.56
C PHE A 72 10.36 10.07 5.60
N THR A 73 9.65 11.20 5.68
CA THR A 73 8.51 11.35 6.61
C THR A 73 7.37 10.39 6.27
N VAL A 74 7.12 10.14 4.98
CA VAL A 74 6.17 9.11 4.52
C VAL A 74 6.62 7.73 4.99
N THR A 75 7.89 7.35 4.77
CA THR A 75 8.43 6.06 5.23
C THR A 75 8.32 5.91 6.75
N CYS A 76 8.70 6.93 7.54
CA CYS A 76 8.50 6.88 8.99
C CYS A 76 7.03 6.71 9.37
N THR A 77 6.13 7.41 8.67
CA THR A 77 4.69 7.29 8.94
C THR A 77 4.14 5.92 8.57
N THR A 78 4.70 5.21 7.57
CA THR A 78 4.29 3.83 7.29
C THR A 78 4.59 2.88 8.44
N VAL A 79 5.73 3.05 9.12
CA VAL A 79 6.10 2.26 10.30
C VAL A 79 5.16 2.59 11.46
N LEU A 80 4.93 3.88 11.72
CA LEU A 80 4.02 4.33 12.78
C LEU A 80 2.58 3.84 12.53
N PHE A 81 2.09 3.92 11.30
CA PHE A 81 0.76 3.45 10.94
C PHE A 81 0.63 1.93 11.06
N GLY A 82 1.66 1.17 10.67
CA GLY A 82 1.66 -0.29 10.83
C GLY A 82 1.51 -0.72 12.29
N TYR A 83 2.15 0.01 13.21
CA TYR A 83 2.03 -0.26 14.64
C TYR A 83 0.71 0.26 15.23
N THR A 84 0.47 1.58 15.10
CA THR A 84 -0.62 2.29 15.79
C THR A 84 -1.98 2.14 15.14
N LYS A 85 -2.03 1.96 13.80
CA LYS A 85 -3.26 1.84 13.00
C LYS A 85 -4.20 3.04 13.15
N ASN A 86 -3.62 4.19 13.48
CA ASN A 86 -4.34 5.43 13.73
C ASN A 86 -4.88 6.05 12.42
N TYR A 87 -6.14 6.52 12.49
CA TYR A 87 -6.79 7.26 11.41
C TYR A 87 -5.99 8.46 10.85
N PRO A 88 -5.41 9.37 11.66
CA PRO A 88 -4.64 10.50 11.12
C PRO A 88 -3.38 10.06 10.34
N ALA A 89 -2.74 8.96 10.74
CA ALA A 89 -1.59 8.42 10.01
C ALA A 89 -2.02 7.87 8.64
N ALA A 90 -3.19 7.22 8.55
CA ALA A 90 -3.76 6.79 7.27
C ALA A 90 -4.07 7.98 6.34
N LEU A 91 -4.60 9.08 6.89
CA LEU A 91 -4.83 10.31 6.12
C LEU A 91 -3.53 10.90 5.57
N TYR A 92 -2.49 10.97 6.39
CA TYR A 92 -1.18 11.46 5.94
C TYR A 92 -0.62 10.59 4.80
N LEU A 93 -0.67 9.26 4.93
CA LEU A 93 -0.21 8.34 3.88
C LEU A 93 -1.03 8.43 2.58
N SER A 94 -2.31 8.79 2.66
CA SER A 94 -3.15 9.02 1.48
C SER A 94 -2.78 10.29 0.71
N ALA A 95 -2.09 11.24 1.34
CA ALA A 95 -1.55 12.40 0.64
C ALA A 95 -0.37 12.04 -0.27
N SER A 96 0.32 10.92 -0.03
CA SER A 96 1.47 10.47 -0.82
C SER A 96 1.14 10.20 -2.30
N PRO A 97 0.10 9.40 -2.66
CA PRO A 97 -0.29 9.26 -4.06
C PRO A 97 -0.81 10.57 -4.67
N LEU A 98 -1.46 11.45 -3.90
CA LEU A 98 -1.86 12.78 -4.38
C LEU A 98 -0.64 13.65 -4.74
N ALA A 99 0.39 13.66 -3.89
CA ALA A 99 1.64 14.36 -4.17
C ALA A 99 2.34 13.78 -5.42
N GLY A 100 2.31 12.45 -5.60
CA GLY A 100 2.81 11.79 -6.80
C GLY A 100 2.06 12.19 -8.08
N ILE A 101 0.73 12.31 -8.02
CA ILE A 101 -0.09 12.79 -9.14
C ILE A 101 0.22 14.25 -9.46
N ALA A 102 0.27 15.11 -8.44
CA ALA A 102 0.62 16.52 -8.63
C ALA A 102 2.00 16.64 -9.28
N TYR A 103 2.98 15.89 -8.80
CA TYR A 103 4.32 15.83 -9.39
C TYR A 103 4.28 15.38 -10.86
N LEU A 104 3.50 14.35 -11.20
CA LEU A 104 3.36 13.88 -12.57
C LEU A 104 2.71 14.94 -13.48
N VAL A 105 1.75 15.70 -12.97
CA VAL A 105 1.11 16.79 -13.74
C VAL A 105 2.07 17.96 -13.98
N PHE A 106 2.83 18.40 -12.96
CA PHE A 106 3.72 19.56 -13.10
C PHE A 106 5.03 19.24 -13.81
N TYR A 107 5.60 18.06 -13.58
CA TYR A 107 6.95 17.69 -14.06
C TYR A 107 6.96 16.50 -15.03
N GLY A 108 5.90 15.70 -15.07
CA GLY A 108 5.85 14.45 -15.85
C GLY A 108 5.18 14.55 -17.22
N LEU A 109 4.46 15.64 -17.52
CA LEU A 109 3.77 15.88 -18.80
C LEU A 109 4.67 16.52 -19.88
N GLY A 110 5.97 16.65 -19.64
CA GLY A 110 6.94 17.14 -20.63
C GLY A 110 7.17 16.19 -21.80
N SER A 111 7.58 16.73 -22.95
CA SER A 111 7.76 16.01 -24.23
C SER A 111 8.86 14.93 -24.24
N GLU A 112 9.68 14.84 -23.19
CA GLU A 112 10.78 13.88 -23.12
C GLU A 112 10.37 12.49 -22.61
N ARG A 113 9.18 12.35 -22.01
CA ARG A 113 8.71 11.08 -21.45
C ARG A 113 7.73 10.39 -22.40
N HIS A 114 7.96 9.11 -22.68
CA HIS A 114 7.07 8.35 -23.56
C HIS A 114 5.65 8.31 -22.96
N LEU A 115 4.63 8.65 -23.75
CA LEU A 115 3.23 8.77 -23.29
C LEU A 115 2.74 7.53 -22.55
N ILE A 116 3.18 6.35 -22.99
CA ILE A 116 2.83 5.07 -22.39
C ILE A 116 3.34 4.96 -20.95
N ASP A 117 4.57 5.42 -20.69
CA ASP A 117 5.17 5.37 -19.34
C ASP A 117 4.44 6.32 -18.39
N THR A 118 4.09 7.51 -18.88
CA THR A 118 3.31 8.50 -18.13
C THR A 118 1.91 7.97 -17.80
N LEU A 119 1.24 7.32 -18.75
CA LEU A 119 -0.05 6.67 -18.52
C LEU A 119 0.04 5.52 -17.53
N LEU A 120 1.09 4.69 -17.62
CA LEU A 120 1.29 3.55 -16.73
C LEU A 120 1.52 4.01 -15.29
N ILE A 121 2.40 4.99 -15.08
CA ILE A 121 2.68 5.56 -13.75
C ILE A 121 1.44 6.30 -13.23
N GLY A 122 0.76 7.07 -14.08
CA GLY A 122 -0.50 7.74 -13.72
C GLY A 122 -1.57 6.75 -13.28
N GLY A 123 -1.77 5.67 -14.04
CA GLY A 123 -2.70 4.59 -13.69
C GLY A 123 -2.34 3.91 -12.37
N ALA A 124 -1.06 3.60 -12.15
CA ALA A 124 -0.59 3.03 -10.89
C ALA A 124 -0.83 3.97 -9.69
N LEU A 125 -0.59 5.28 -9.86
CA LEU A 125 -0.86 6.29 -8.84
C LEU A 125 -2.35 6.45 -8.54
N LEU A 126 -3.21 6.39 -9.56
CA LEU A 126 -4.66 6.42 -9.39
C LEU A 126 -5.17 5.17 -8.67
N LEU A 127 -4.64 3.99 -9.00
CA LEU A 127 -4.94 2.75 -8.27
C LEU A 127 -4.48 2.83 -6.82
N LEU A 128 -3.28 3.37 -6.57
CA LEU A 128 -2.76 3.56 -5.23
C LEU A 128 -3.61 4.57 -4.44
N LEU A 129 -4.06 5.65 -5.07
CA LEU A 129 -4.97 6.62 -4.48
C LEU A 129 -6.31 5.97 -4.14
N TRP A 130 -6.90 5.23 -5.08
CA TRP A 130 -8.15 4.50 -4.86
C TRP A 130 -8.03 3.50 -3.70
N TYR A 131 -6.92 2.77 -3.63
CA TYR A 131 -6.63 1.85 -2.54
C TYR A 131 -6.42 2.58 -1.20
N SER A 132 -5.78 3.75 -1.20
CA SER A 132 -5.60 4.55 0.03
C SER A 132 -6.94 4.97 0.66
N ILE A 133 -7.97 5.23 -0.14
CA ILE A 133 -9.33 5.53 0.35
C ILE A 133 -9.89 4.33 1.14
N ARG A 134 -9.63 3.10 0.67
CA ARG A 134 -10.01 1.88 1.40
C ARG A 134 -9.27 1.79 2.73
N ILE A 135 -7.96 2.01 2.75
CA ILE A 135 -7.15 1.99 3.98
C ILE A 135 -7.64 3.03 4.99
N ILE A 136 -8.01 4.24 4.55
CA ILE A 136 -8.60 5.28 5.42
C ILE A 136 -9.90 4.79 6.07
N ARG A 137 -10.75 4.11 5.30
CA ARG A 137 -12.00 3.53 5.83
C ARG A 137 -11.71 2.44 6.86
N ILE A 138 -10.75 1.56 6.58
CA ILE A 138 -10.32 0.50 7.51
C ILE A 138 -9.77 1.11 8.80
N ALA A 139 -8.86 2.08 8.71
CA ALA A 139 -8.28 2.75 9.87
C ALA A 139 -9.34 3.46 10.74
N ARG A 140 -10.41 4.01 10.12
CA ARG A 140 -11.50 4.66 10.84
C ARG A 140 -12.33 3.67 11.66
N ILE A 141 -12.65 2.50 11.09
CA ILE A 141 -13.48 1.49 11.75
C ILE A 141 -12.66 0.53 12.61
N TYR A 142 -11.33 0.53 12.47
CA TYR A 142 -10.41 -0.38 13.15
C TYR A 142 -10.68 -0.55 14.66
N PRO A 143 -10.91 0.52 15.45
CA PRO A 143 -11.17 0.40 16.89
C PRO A 143 -12.46 -0.36 17.23
N THR A 144 -13.38 -0.47 16.28
CA THR A 144 -14.70 -1.10 16.44
C THR A 144 -14.76 -2.51 15.85
N LEU A 145 -13.68 -2.98 15.22
CA LEU A 145 -13.65 -4.30 14.60
C LEU A 145 -13.62 -5.40 15.67
N PRO A 146 -14.38 -6.49 15.47
CA PRO A 146 -14.36 -7.62 16.39
C PRO A 146 -12.96 -8.25 16.43
N GLU A 147 -12.50 -8.65 17.61
CA GLU A 147 -11.20 -9.32 17.79
C GLU A 147 -11.22 -10.82 17.38
N GLY A 148 -12.39 -11.36 17.02
CA GLY A 148 -12.60 -12.78 16.77
C GLY A 148 -12.37 -13.19 15.31
N GLY A 149 -11.14 -13.59 14.98
CA GLY A 149 -10.85 -14.55 13.90
C GLY A 149 -11.81 -15.72 13.98
N ASN A 150 -12.58 -16.03 12.94
CA ASN A 150 -13.51 -17.17 12.98
C ASN A 150 -12.70 -18.48 12.99
N ASP A 151 -12.22 -18.88 14.18
CA ASP A 151 -11.42 -20.08 14.44
C ASP A 151 -12.20 -21.37 14.20
N SER A 152 -13.51 -21.26 13.99
CA SER A 152 -14.37 -22.36 13.53
C SER A 152 -14.13 -22.76 12.07
N THR A 153 -13.48 -21.90 11.26
CA THR A 153 -13.17 -22.22 9.86
C THR A 153 -11.85 -23.00 9.81
N PRO A 154 -11.85 -24.30 9.45
CA PRO A 154 -10.63 -25.10 9.44
C PRO A 154 -9.58 -24.43 8.54
N ARG A 155 -8.36 -24.21 9.08
CA ARG A 155 -7.22 -23.74 8.27
C ARG A 155 -7.08 -24.64 7.05
N ARG A 156 -7.37 -24.11 5.86
CA ARG A 156 -7.17 -24.81 4.59
C ARG A 156 -5.67 -25.10 4.47
N ARG A 157 -5.24 -26.31 4.86
CA ARG A 157 -3.83 -26.72 4.85
C ARG A 157 -3.27 -26.53 3.44
N LEU A 158 -2.19 -25.75 3.31
CA LEU A 158 -1.50 -25.53 2.02
C LEU A 158 -1.07 -26.86 1.39
N PHE A 159 -0.69 -27.83 2.21
CA PHE A 159 -0.32 -29.17 1.79
C PHE A 159 -1.44 -30.16 2.12
N LYS A 160 -1.93 -30.89 1.11
CA LYS A 160 -2.62 -32.18 1.35
C LYS A 160 -1.54 -33.15 1.84
N ARG A 161 -1.79 -33.83 2.96
CA ARG A 161 -0.98 -34.99 3.36
C ARG A 161 -1.28 -36.14 2.42
#